data_AF-A0A6P2T7B6-F1
#
_entry.id   AF-A0A6P2T7B6-F1
#
_cell.length_a   1.000
_cell.length_b   1.000
_cell.length_c   1.000
_cell.angle_alpha   90.00
_cell.angle_beta   90.00
_cell.angle_gamma   90.00
#
_symmetry.space_group_name_H-M   'P 1'
#
loop_
_entity.id
_entity.type
_entity.pdbx_description
1 polymer ?
#
loop_
_entity_poly.entity_id
_entity_poly.type
_entity_poly.pdbx_seq_one_letter_code
_entity_poly.pdbx_strand_id
1 'polypeptide(L)'
;MNATHTCTQCHSSMPERVPFCPRCGSRTDAAAATAAPDSPASTRTRGRVLRDTVAGDGLLVALGRQYAFSLETHWKSDVAPTVNMAVDVDFDGSGAVTAVRAVSGATVGQERMRDAVDGVREVSGRALGEAAAIGLPVAARVVSTVGYANLGAIALLLIGWFSLNAIAIQVTASTASGLTFYDLLRALHSMNNFYALESVSQMSAGWYGFVCNLTLALCLAPFLFRRKSLWLGLAAPLAWMVAVYAGIYWKISSAVSEIGGAAGMTGLSADFAREMAAEVSKAISFGAGFYVAGAAALYLAVKGVKQYLSA
;
A
#
# COMPACT_ATOMS: atom_id res chain seq x y z
N MET A 1 13.41 58.42 -22.88
CA MET A 1 13.10 57.10 -23.47
C MET A 1 12.28 56.33 -22.45
N ASN A 2 10.95 56.26 -22.63
CA ASN A 2 10.08 55.54 -21.69
C ASN A 2 10.30 54.02 -21.88
N ALA A 3 10.71 53.33 -20.82
CA ALA A 3 10.87 51.89 -20.82
C ALA A 3 9.48 51.23 -20.83
N THR A 4 9.09 50.66 -21.97
CA THR A 4 7.83 49.91 -22.10
C THR A 4 8.00 48.55 -21.43
N HIS A 5 7.16 48.24 -20.43
CA HIS A 5 7.20 46.96 -19.73
C HIS A 5 6.17 46.00 -20.34
N THR A 6 6.56 44.79 -20.71
CA THR A 6 5.64 43.79 -21.28
C THR A 6 5.29 42.71 -20.24
N CYS A 7 4.01 42.33 -20.18
CA CYS A 7 3.58 41.20 -19.35
C CYS A 7 4.13 39.89 -19.94
N THR A 8 4.76 39.04 -19.13
CA THR A 8 5.31 37.74 -19.55
C THR A 8 4.24 36.73 -19.94
N GLN A 9 2.99 36.89 -19.48
CA GLN A 9 1.93 35.91 -19.69
C GLN A 9 0.99 36.24 -20.85
N CYS A 10 0.72 37.52 -21.10
CA CYS A 10 -0.19 37.96 -22.18
C CYS A 10 0.47 38.92 -23.19
N HIS A 11 1.75 39.22 -23.03
CA HIS A 11 2.56 40.08 -23.91
C HIS A 11 2.01 41.50 -24.14
N SER A 12 1.06 41.95 -23.31
CA SER A 12 0.58 43.34 -23.38
C SER A 12 1.67 44.32 -22.94
N SER A 13 1.91 45.36 -23.74
CA SER A 13 2.74 46.51 -23.36
C SER A 13 2.03 47.37 -22.33
N MET A 14 2.74 47.71 -21.25
CA MET A 14 2.26 48.55 -20.16
C MET A 14 3.17 49.79 -20.04
N PRO A 15 2.57 50.98 -19.87
CA PRO A 15 3.32 52.23 -19.77
C PRO A 15 4.03 52.40 -18.41
N GLU A 16 3.63 51.64 -17.38
CA GLU A 16 4.16 51.74 -16.02
C GLU A 16 4.22 50.37 -15.33
N ARG A 17 5.11 50.23 -14.34
CA ARG A 17 5.33 48.98 -13.60
C ARG A 17 4.27 48.84 -12.50
N VAL A 18 3.14 48.23 -12.84
CA VAL A 18 2.06 47.87 -11.90
C VAL A 18 2.30 46.46 -11.31
N PRO A 19 1.83 46.16 -10.09
CA PRO A 19 2.01 44.85 -9.43
C PRO A 19 1.09 43.74 -9.96
N PHE A 20 0.02 44.11 -10.67
CA PHE A 20 -0.88 43.20 -11.35
C PHE A 20 -1.15 43.69 -12.77
N CYS A 21 -1.12 42.77 -13.74
CA CYS A 21 -1.49 43.10 -15.11
C CYS A 21 -2.99 43.43 -15.20
N PRO A 22 -3.39 44.61 -15.68
CA PRO A 22 -4.80 45.01 -15.74
C PRO A 22 -5.62 44.19 -16.75
N ARG A 23 -4.96 43.45 -17.66
CA ARG A 23 -5.63 42.66 -18.70
C ARG A 23 -5.89 41.21 -18.29
N CYS A 24 -4.94 40.57 -17.62
CA CYS A 24 -5.05 39.15 -17.25
C CYS A 24 -5.00 38.88 -15.73
N GLY A 25 -4.82 39.93 -14.91
CA GLY A 25 -4.80 39.82 -13.45
C GLY A 25 -3.58 39.11 -12.88
N SER A 26 -2.58 38.76 -13.70
CA SER A 26 -1.39 38.05 -13.23
C SER A 26 -0.43 38.99 -12.53
N ARG A 27 0.20 38.48 -11.46
CA ARG A 27 1.17 39.23 -10.67
C ARG A 27 2.43 39.44 -11.52
N THR A 28 2.75 40.69 -11.81
CA THR A 28 3.89 41.11 -12.65
C THR A 28 5.21 41.11 -11.88
N ASP A 29 5.13 40.97 -10.56
CA ASP A 29 6.27 40.85 -9.65
C ASP A 29 6.71 39.38 -9.52
N ALA A 30 7.18 38.80 -10.62
CA ALA A 30 7.98 37.58 -10.60
C ALA A 30 9.47 37.94 -10.57
N ALA A 31 9.88 38.70 -9.55
CA ALA A 31 11.29 38.91 -9.23
C ALA A 31 11.48 39.30 -7.77
N ALA A 32 12.20 38.43 -7.05
CA ALA A 32 12.99 38.74 -5.86
C ALA A 32 12.24 39.32 -4.65
N ALA A 33 11.60 38.43 -3.88
CA ALA A 33 11.57 38.61 -2.43
C ALA A 33 12.99 38.39 -1.89
N THR A 34 13.73 39.50 -1.85
CA THR A 34 14.87 39.85 -1.01
C THR A 34 15.37 38.76 -0.07
N ALA A 35 16.37 38.00 -0.52
CA ALA A 35 17.34 37.39 0.38
C ALA A 35 18.22 38.50 0.97
N ALA A 36 18.27 38.57 2.30
CA ALA A 36 19.22 39.40 3.04
C ALA A 36 20.67 38.92 2.76
N PRO A 37 21.68 39.81 2.89
CA PRO A 37 23.00 39.59 2.33
C PRO A 37 23.86 38.61 3.14
N ASP A 38 24.74 37.93 2.40
CA ASP A 38 25.96 37.27 2.82
C ASP A 38 25.85 36.18 3.90
N SER A 39 25.65 34.94 3.43
CA SER A 39 26.29 33.77 4.05
C SER A 39 27.02 33.00 2.95
N PRO A 40 28.27 32.54 3.21
CA PRO A 40 29.06 31.84 2.20
C PRO A 40 28.27 30.65 1.67
N ALA A 41 28.37 30.37 0.37
CA ALA A 41 27.61 29.33 -0.33
C ALA A 41 27.54 28.03 0.49
N SER A 42 26.47 27.87 1.27
CA SER A 42 26.32 26.75 2.17
C SER A 42 25.55 25.66 1.44
N THR A 43 26.20 24.55 1.14
CA THR A 43 25.52 23.42 0.49
C THR A 43 24.80 22.60 1.56
N ARG A 44 23.48 22.57 1.47
CA ARG A 44 22.63 21.76 2.36
C ARG A 44 22.55 20.34 1.82
N THR A 45 22.94 19.36 2.64
CA THR A 45 22.86 17.94 2.30
C THR A 45 22.24 17.13 3.43
N ARG A 46 21.43 16.13 3.09
CA ARG A 46 20.82 15.22 4.05
C ARG A 46 21.83 14.20 4.56
N GLY A 47 21.88 14.02 5.88
CA GLY A 47 22.72 13.08 6.60
C GLY A 47 21.98 12.30 7.68
N ARG A 48 22.71 11.44 8.40
CA ARG A 48 22.21 10.70 9.57
C ARG A 48 23.18 10.76 10.72
N VAL A 49 22.67 10.89 11.94
CA VAL A 49 23.47 10.79 13.16
C VAL A 49 23.84 9.33 13.39
N LEU A 50 25.13 9.03 13.51
CA LEU A 50 25.68 7.70 13.84
C LEU A 50 25.93 7.54 15.32
N ARG A 51 26.34 8.61 16.01
CA ARG A 51 26.61 8.62 17.45
C ARG A 51 26.06 9.90 18.06
N ASP A 52 25.38 9.74 19.20
CA ASP A 52 24.92 10.87 20.00
C ASP A 52 26.09 11.60 20.68
N THR A 53 25.78 12.72 21.32
CA THR A 53 26.75 13.60 21.96
C THR A 53 26.86 13.34 23.47
N VAL A 54 26.46 12.16 23.95
CA VAL A 54 26.41 11.82 25.39
C VAL A 54 27.82 11.57 25.94
N ALA A 55 28.73 11.06 25.11
CA ALA A 55 30.11 10.71 25.47
C ALA A 55 31.16 11.49 24.64
N GLY A 56 30.88 12.77 24.34
CA GLY A 56 31.76 13.66 23.57
C GLY A 56 31.11 14.13 22.26
N ASP A 57 31.91 14.51 21.27
CA ASP A 57 31.39 14.96 19.97
C ASP A 57 30.55 13.86 19.30
N GLY A 58 29.43 14.29 18.72
CA GLY A 58 28.54 13.44 17.94
C GLY A 58 29.16 13.13 16.58
N LEU A 59 28.76 12.02 15.99
CA LEU A 59 29.18 11.65 14.64
C LEU A 59 27.95 11.63 13.75
N LEU A 60 28.06 12.24 12.57
CA LEU A 60 27.05 12.17 11.52
C LEU A 60 27.67 11.68 10.22
N VAL A 61 26.86 11.07 9.35
CA VAL A 61 27.26 10.68 8.01
C VAL A 61 26.48 11.51 7.00
N ALA A 62 27.18 12.14 6.07
CA ALA A 62 26.60 12.85 4.93
C ALA A 62 27.54 12.67 3.73
N LEU A 63 27.00 12.62 2.51
CA LEU A 63 27.82 12.40 1.29
C LEU A 63 28.73 11.15 1.35
N GLY A 64 28.36 10.13 2.12
CA GLY A 64 29.16 8.92 2.31
C GLY A 64 30.41 9.09 3.19
N ARG A 65 30.60 10.24 3.83
CA ARG A 65 31.72 10.52 4.76
C ARG A 65 31.19 10.81 6.17
N GLN A 66 32.01 10.48 7.17
CA GLN A 66 31.70 10.77 8.57
C GLN A 66 32.24 12.16 8.95
N TYR A 67 31.42 12.92 9.67
CA TYR A 67 31.76 14.23 10.19
C TYR A 67 31.46 14.26 11.69
N ALA A 68 32.38 14.83 12.46
CA ALA A 68 32.16 15.12 13.86
C ALA A 68 31.34 16.43 13.99
N PHE A 69 30.40 16.46 14.93
CA PHE A 69 29.64 17.66 15.24
C PHE A 69 29.46 17.79 16.75
N SER A 70 29.46 19.03 17.23
CA SER A 70 29.25 19.39 18.63
C SER A 70 27.89 20.07 18.80
N LEU A 71 27.28 19.91 19.98
CA LEU A 71 26.01 20.58 20.30
C LEU A 71 26.14 22.10 20.32
N GLU A 72 27.25 22.60 20.82
CA GLU A 72 27.46 24.03 21.08
C GLU A 72 27.68 24.83 19.78
N THR A 73 28.41 24.24 18.83
CA THR A 73 28.87 24.95 17.64
C THR A 73 27.98 24.64 16.43
N HIS A 74 27.53 23.40 16.28
CA HIS A 74 26.95 22.90 15.02
C HIS A 74 25.46 22.60 15.12
N TRP A 75 24.92 22.21 16.28
CA TRP A 75 23.52 21.81 16.41
C TRP A 75 22.58 23.02 16.51
N LYS A 76 21.54 23.07 15.67
CA LYS A 76 20.59 24.18 15.58
C LYS A 76 19.13 23.73 15.73
N SER A 77 18.88 22.61 16.41
CA SER A 77 17.53 22.09 16.62
C SER A 77 17.21 21.90 18.10
N ASP A 78 15.94 22.09 18.45
CA ASP A 78 15.45 22.01 19.83
C ASP A 78 15.28 20.56 20.32
N VAL A 79 15.51 19.59 19.43
CA VAL A 79 15.45 18.16 19.71
C VAL A 79 16.87 17.66 19.94
N ALA A 80 17.09 16.85 20.98
CA ALA A 80 18.40 16.24 21.23
C ALA A 80 18.76 15.25 20.10
N PRO A 81 20.03 15.21 19.64
CA PRO A 81 20.45 14.27 18.60
C PRO A 81 20.33 12.83 19.11
N THR A 82 19.60 12.00 18.40
CA THR A 82 19.51 10.56 18.66
C THR A 82 20.15 9.77 17.52
N VAL A 83 20.68 8.59 17.85
CA VAL A 83 21.25 7.68 16.86
C VAL A 83 20.22 7.36 15.78
N ASN A 84 20.66 7.37 14.51
CA ASN A 84 19.86 7.18 13.30
C ASN A 84 18.85 8.31 12.97
N MET A 85 18.90 9.44 13.68
CA MET A 85 18.09 10.62 13.35
C MET A 85 18.53 11.20 12.00
N ALA A 86 17.55 11.51 11.14
CA ALA A 86 17.80 12.21 9.88
C ALA A 86 18.04 13.69 10.16
N VAL A 87 19.12 14.23 9.59
CA VAL A 87 19.53 15.62 9.79
C VAL A 87 19.84 16.29 8.46
N ASP A 88 19.54 17.57 8.33
CA ASP A 88 20.05 18.40 7.24
C ASP A 88 21.33 19.09 7.73
N VAL A 89 22.40 18.91 6.96
CA VAL A 89 23.75 19.40 7.27
C VAL A 89 24.13 20.46 6.25
N ASP A 90 24.41 21.66 6.74
CA ASP A 90 24.91 22.77 5.93
C ASP A 90 26.45 22.76 5.99
N PHE A 91 27.10 22.68 4.83
CA PHE A 91 28.56 22.73 4.70
C PHE A 91 29.04 24.11 4.26
N ASP A 92 30.21 24.55 4.72
CA ASP A 92 30.87 25.74 4.15
C ASP A 92 31.58 25.43 2.81
N GLY A 93 32.14 26.47 2.19
CA GLY A 93 32.93 26.36 0.95
C GLY A 93 34.21 25.51 1.05
N SER A 94 34.61 25.09 2.25
CA SER A 94 35.74 24.19 2.50
C SER A 94 35.31 22.74 2.77
N GLY A 95 34.00 22.48 2.84
CA GLY A 95 33.43 21.17 3.14
C GLY A 95 33.36 20.83 4.63
N ALA A 96 33.52 21.81 5.52
CA ALA A 96 33.33 21.65 6.96
C ALA A 96 31.85 21.86 7.34
N VAL A 97 31.40 21.17 8.38
CA VAL A 97 30.01 21.28 8.86
C VAL A 97 29.83 22.62 9.56
N THR A 98 28.78 23.37 9.21
CA THR A 98 28.47 24.68 9.81
C THR A 98 27.17 24.67 10.62
N ALA A 99 26.17 23.92 10.16
CA ALA A 99 24.92 23.76 10.89
C ALA A 99 24.33 22.36 10.66
N VAL A 100 23.73 21.81 11.71
CA VAL A 100 23.03 20.53 11.70
C VAL A 100 21.63 20.77 12.26
N ARG A 101 20.61 20.41 11.48
CA ARG A 101 19.19 20.55 11.85
C ARG A 101 18.52 19.19 11.83
N ALA A 102 17.75 18.86 12.86
CA ALA A 102 16.93 17.66 12.89
C ALA A 102 15.82 17.76 11.84
N VAL A 103 15.75 16.77 10.95
CA VAL A 103 14.60 16.62 10.05
C VAL A 103 13.52 15.92 10.85
N SER A 104 12.38 16.59 11.03
CA SER A 104 11.25 16.00 11.75
C SER A 104 10.80 14.71 11.04
N GLY A 105 10.55 13.64 11.81
CA GLY A 105 10.12 12.35 11.25
C GLY A 105 8.84 12.44 10.41
N ALA A 106 8.01 13.45 10.67
CA ALA A 106 6.82 13.76 9.88
C ALA A 106 7.15 14.12 8.43
N THR A 107 8.21 14.91 8.19
CA THR A 107 8.61 15.34 6.84
C THR A 107 9.24 14.18 6.05
N VAL A 108 10.05 13.34 6.72
CA VAL A 108 10.65 12.14 6.11
C VAL A 108 9.57 11.08 5.79
N GLY A 109 8.58 10.93 6.66
CA GLY A 109 7.44 10.05 6.43
C GLY A 109 6.61 10.49 5.23
N GLN A 110 6.29 11.79 5.15
CA GLN A 110 5.48 12.36 4.07
C GLN A 110 6.19 12.30 2.71
N GLU A 111 7.51 12.52 2.66
CA GLU A 111 8.31 12.42 1.44
C GLU A 111 8.37 10.97 0.93
N ARG A 112 8.61 9.99 1.81
CA ARG A 112 8.59 8.56 1.44
C ARG A 112 7.22 8.08 0.97
N MET A 113 6.14 8.58 1.58
CA MET A 113 4.79 8.26 1.14
C MET A 113 4.51 8.84 -0.25
N ARG A 114 5.01 10.06 -0.53
CA ARG A 114 4.82 10.71 -1.82
C ARG A 114 5.62 10.03 -2.93
N ASP A 115 6.88 9.70 -2.67
CA ASP A 115 7.72 8.93 -3.61
C ASP A 115 7.13 7.54 -3.90
N ALA A 116 6.58 6.87 -2.89
CA ALA A 116 5.91 5.59 -3.06
C ALA A 116 4.62 5.72 -3.90
N VAL A 117 3.81 6.77 -3.66
CA VAL A 117 2.60 7.03 -4.45
C VAL A 117 2.95 7.38 -5.90
N ASP A 118 3.99 8.18 -6.13
CA ASP A 118 4.42 8.59 -7.46
C ASP A 118 5.00 7.40 -8.25
N GLY A 119 5.81 6.55 -7.60
CA GLY A 119 6.31 5.31 -8.20
C GLY A 119 5.18 4.32 -8.54
N VAL A 120 4.19 4.18 -7.67
CA VAL A 120 2.99 3.36 -7.94
C VAL A 120 2.18 3.93 -9.10
N ARG A 121 2.01 5.25 -9.19
CA ARG A 121 1.31 5.90 -10.31
C ARG A 121 2.01 5.72 -11.64
N GLU A 122 3.33 5.80 -11.68
CA GLU A 122 4.11 5.61 -12.91
C GLU A 122 4.00 4.16 -13.43
N VAL A 123 4.20 3.19 -12.54
CA VAL A 123 4.13 1.76 -12.90
C VAL A 123 2.70 1.37 -13.28
N SER A 124 1.71 1.81 -12.52
CA SER A 124 0.30 1.54 -12.84
C SER A 124 -0.11 2.22 -14.15
N GLY A 125 0.32 3.45 -14.42
CA GLY A 125 0.02 4.16 -15.66
C GLY A 125 0.58 3.48 -16.90
N ARG A 126 1.83 2.98 -16.84
CA ARG A 126 2.44 2.21 -17.94
C ARG A 126 1.73 0.86 -18.15
N ALA A 127 1.52 0.10 -17.07
CA ALA A 127 0.85 -1.19 -17.14
C ALA A 127 -0.61 -1.06 -17.62
N LEU A 128 -1.34 -0.03 -17.17
CA LEU A 128 -2.67 0.29 -17.66
C LEU A 128 -2.66 0.73 -19.13
N GLY A 129 -1.66 1.49 -19.57
CA GLY A 129 -1.53 1.92 -20.96
C GLY A 129 -1.31 0.75 -21.92
N GLU A 130 -0.40 -0.17 -21.58
CA GLU A 130 -0.14 -1.38 -22.36
C GLU A 130 -1.33 -2.35 -22.34
N ALA A 131 -1.91 -2.57 -21.16
CA ALA A 131 -3.11 -3.39 -21.02
C ALA A 131 -4.33 -2.76 -21.72
N ALA A 132 -4.44 -1.43 -21.76
CA ALA A 132 -5.49 -0.73 -22.49
C ALA A 132 -5.27 -0.84 -24.00
N ALA A 133 -4.05 -0.77 -24.51
CA ALA A 133 -3.77 -0.91 -25.94
C ALA A 133 -4.15 -2.31 -26.48
N ILE A 134 -3.87 -3.36 -25.71
CA ILE A 134 -4.20 -4.75 -26.06
C ILE A 134 -5.67 -5.06 -25.70
N GLY A 135 -6.14 -4.49 -24.60
CA GLY A 135 -7.43 -4.80 -23.99
C GLY A 135 -8.60 -4.01 -24.53
N LEU A 136 -8.45 -2.79 -25.06
CA LEU A 136 -9.58 -1.95 -25.53
C LEU A 136 -10.51 -2.65 -26.55
N PRO A 137 -10.02 -3.29 -27.62
CA PRO A 137 -10.90 -3.90 -28.61
C PRO A 137 -11.64 -5.14 -28.05
N VAL A 138 -10.99 -5.89 -27.16
CA VAL A 138 -11.60 -7.06 -26.48
C VAL A 138 -12.55 -6.61 -25.39
N ALA A 139 -12.15 -5.63 -24.58
CA ALA A 139 -12.92 -5.04 -23.50
C ALA A 139 -14.16 -4.34 -24.04
N ALA A 140 -14.12 -3.62 -25.16
CA ALA A 140 -15.32 -3.03 -25.76
C ALA A 140 -16.34 -4.12 -26.15
N ARG A 141 -15.87 -5.23 -26.74
CA ARG A 141 -16.73 -6.36 -27.11
C ARG A 141 -17.29 -7.08 -25.88
N VAL A 142 -16.48 -7.29 -24.85
CA VAL A 142 -16.88 -7.92 -23.59
C VAL A 142 -17.79 -7.00 -22.77
N VAL A 143 -17.54 -5.69 -22.72
CA VAL A 143 -18.39 -4.69 -22.05
C VAL A 143 -19.78 -4.68 -22.66
N SER A 144 -19.87 -4.77 -23.99
CA SER A 144 -21.17 -4.80 -24.68
C SER A 144 -22.02 -6.03 -24.37
N THR A 145 -21.41 -7.15 -23.98
CA THR A 145 -22.11 -8.41 -23.66
C THR A 145 -22.29 -8.62 -22.15
N VAL A 146 -21.33 -8.19 -21.34
CA VAL A 146 -21.26 -8.43 -19.89
C VAL A 146 -21.89 -7.28 -19.10
N GLY A 147 -21.78 -6.04 -19.58
CA GLY A 147 -22.19 -4.81 -18.92
C GLY A 147 -21.19 -4.31 -17.87
N TYR A 148 -21.05 -2.98 -17.78
CA TYR A 148 -20.07 -2.32 -16.89
C TYR A 148 -20.17 -2.75 -15.42
N ALA A 149 -21.37 -2.95 -14.90
CA ALA A 149 -21.56 -3.33 -13.49
C ALA A 149 -21.01 -4.73 -13.17
N ASN A 150 -21.13 -5.69 -14.08
CA ASN A 150 -20.60 -7.05 -13.89
C ASN A 150 -19.07 -7.07 -14.00
N LEU A 151 -18.52 -6.33 -14.97
CA LEU A 151 -17.07 -6.21 -15.11
C LEU A 151 -16.45 -5.51 -13.90
N GLY A 152 -17.08 -4.44 -13.40
CA GLY A 152 -16.68 -3.79 -12.17
C GLY A 152 -16.67 -4.75 -10.98
N ALA A 153 -17.71 -5.57 -10.83
CA ALA A 153 -17.78 -6.57 -9.77
C ALA A 153 -16.71 -7.67 -9.91
N ILE A 154 -16.46 -8.18 -11.12
CA ILE A 154 -15.39 -9.17 -11.38
C ILE A 154 -14.01 -8.56 -11.08
N ALA A 155 -13.76 -7.32 -11.50
CA ALA A 155 -12.51 -6.63 -11.22
C ALA A 155 -12.31 -6.40 -9.71
N LEU A 156 -13.35 -5.93 -9.01
CA LEU A 156 -13.33 -5.78 -7.54
C LEU A 156 -13.08 -7.11 -6.85
N LEU A 157 -13.67 -8.20 -7.34
CA LEU A 157 -13.42 -9.54 -6.82
C LEU A 157 -11.96 -9.96 -7.00
N LEU A 158 -11.38 -9.76 -8.18
CA LEU A 158 -9.97 -10.08 -8.45
C LEU A 158 -9.02 -9.28 -7.57
N ILE A 159 -9.25 -7.96 -7.45
CA ILE A 159 -8.47 -7.09 -6.57
C ILE A 159 -8.63 -7.55 -5.10
N GLY A 160 -9.85 -7.89 -4.71
CA GLY A 160 -10.19 -8.45 -3.40
C GLY A 160 -9.47 -9.76 -3.08
N TRP A 161 -9.32 -10.65 -4.07
CA TRP A 161 -8.72 -11.97 -3.87
C TRP A 161 -7.19 -11.97 -3.86
N PHE A 162 -6.57 -11.19 -4.74
CA PHE A 162 -5.13 -11.27 -4.99
C PHE A 162 -4.32 -10.13 -4.41
N SER A 163 -4.92 -8.96 -4.17
CA SER A 163 -4.17 -7.76 -3.78
C SER A 163 -4.56 -7.23 -2.41
N LEU A 164 -5.81 -7.39 -2.00
CA LEU A 164 -6.28 -6.93 -0.69
C LEU A 164 -6.14 -8.03 0.37
N ASN A 165 -5.74 -7.63 1.57
CA ASN A 165 -5.65 -8.52 2.71
C ASN A 165 -7.05 -9.01 3.11
N ALA A 166 -7.26 -10.32 3.07
CA ALA A 166 -8.47 -10.97 3.54
C ALA A 166 -8.45 -11.12 5.06
N ILE A 167 -7.28 -11.46 5.62
CA ILE A 167 -7.04 -11.51 7.07
C ILE A 167 -5.86 -10.62 7.37
N ALA A 168 -6.01 -9.71 8.34
CA ALA A 168 -4.91 -8.91 8.85
C ALA A 168 -4.55 -9.38 10.25
N ILE A 169 -3.30 -9.85 10.39
CA ILE A 169 -2.72 -10.27 11.67
C ILE A 169 -1.78 -9.16 12.13
N GLN A 170 -2.09 -8.56 13.27
CA GLN A 170 -1.17 -7.61 13.89
C GLN A 170 -0.10 -8.38 14.65
N VAL A 171 1.08 -8.50 14.04
CA VAL A 171 2.23 -9.21 14.65
C VAL A 171 3.00 -8.27 15.58
N THR A 172 2.96 -6.95 15.34
CA THR A 172 3.57 -5.91 16.18
C THR A 172 2.81 -4.59 16.01
N ALA A 173 2.85 -3.70 17.01
CA ALA A 173 2.14 -2.40 17.01
C ALA A 173 2.43 -1.49 15.78
N SER A 174 3.46 -1.79 14.98
CA SER A 174 3.84 -1.05 13.77
C SER A 174 3.83 -1.84 12.46
N THR A 175 3.59 -3.16 12.50
CA THR A 175 3.69 -4.03 11.30
C THR A 175 2.52 -5.00 11.26
N ALA A 176 1.59 -4.75 10.34
CA ALA A 176 0.50 -5.66 10.03
C ALA A 176 0.92 -6.60 8.90
N SER A 177 0.98 -7.91 9.18
CA SER A 177 1.14 -8.93 8.15
C SER A 177 -0.24 -9.37 7.71
N GLY A 178 -0.62 -9.02 6.48
CA GLY A 178 -1.91 -9.38 5.91
C GLY A 178 -1.78 -10.55 4.95
N LEU A 179 -2.71 -11.49 5.06
CA LEU A 179 -2.86 -12.61 4.13
C LEU A 179 -3.97 -12.30 3.14
N THR A 180 -3.68 -12.46 1.85
CA THR A 180 -4.71 -12.35 0.81
C THR A 180 -5.58 -13.60 0.79
N PHE A 181 -6.73 -13.56 0.10
CA PHE A 181 -7.54 -14.78 -0.07
C PHE A 181 -6.76 -15.88 -0.81
N TYR A 182 -5.87 -15.50 -1.73
CA TYR A 182 -4.99 -16.46 -2.39
C TYR A 182 -4.00 -17.12 -1.45
N ASP A 183 -3.49 -16.38 -0.46
CA ASP A 183 -2.63 -16.95 0.57
C ASP A 183 -3.39 -17.89 1.51
N LEU A 184 -4.69 -17.65 1.73
CA LEU A 184 -5.55 -18.59 2.47
C LEU A 184 -5.70 -19.93 1.72
N LEU A 185 -5.73 -19.92 0.39
CA LEU A 185 -5.75 -21.15 -0.43
C LEU A 185 -4.44 -21.94 -0.27
N ARG A 186 -3.30 -21.24 -0.28
CA ARG A 186 -1.96 -21.81 -0.04
C ARG A 186 -1.86 -22.37 1.38
N ALA A 187 -2.36 -21.62 2.37
CA ALA A 187 -2.43 -22.05 3.75
C ALA A 187 -3.29 -23.32 3.88
N LEU A 188 -4.45 -23.38 3.23
CA LEU A 188 -5.33 -24.54 3.30
C LEU A 188 -4.71 -25.80 2.70
N HIS A 189 -3.97 -25.65 1.60
CA HIS A 189 -3.21 -26.75 0.98
C HIS A 189 -2.11 -27.26 1.91
N SER A 190 -1.34 -26.36 2.53
CA SER A 190 -0.11 -26.70 3.26
C SER A 190 -0.22 -26.73 4.80
N MET A 191 -1.37 -26.38 5.38
CA MET A 191 -1.59 -26.42 6.82
C MET A 191 -1.52 -27.85 7.33
N ASN A 192 -0.30 -28.27 7.63
CA ASN A 192 0.04 -29.31 8.61
C ASN A 192 0.72 -28.68 9.84
N ASN A 193 1.18 -27.42 9.78
CA ASN A 193 1.82 -26.69 10.89
C ASN A 193 1.46 -25.19 10.84
N PHE A 194 1.01 -24.62 11.95
CA PHE A 194 0.65 -23.20 12.09
C PHE A 194 1.83 -22.25 11.84
N TYR A 195 3.06 -22.67 12.18
CA TYR A 195 4.29 -21.92 11.95
C TYR A 195 4.62 -21.67 10.47
N ALA A 196 4.05 -22.44 9.54
CA ALA A 196 4.24 -22.25 8.11
C ALA A 196 3.48 -21.04 7.54
N LEU A 197 2.64 -20.37 8.34
CA LEU A 197 1.91 -19.17 7.94
C LEU A 197 2.85 -17.99 7.62
N GLU A 198 4.05 -17.96 8.19
CA GLU A 198 5.03 -16.90 7.94
C GLU A 198 5.60 -16.96 6.50
N SER A 199 5.78 -18.16 5.94
CA SER A 199 6.30 -18.37 4.58
C SER A 199 5.21 -18.69 3.54
N VAL A 200 3.94 -18.48 3.88
CA VAL A 200 2.80 -18.92 3.05
C VAL A 200 2.78 -18.30 1.65
N SER A 201 3.32 -17.09 1.49
CA SER A 201 3.39 -16.40 0.20
C SER A 201 4.30 -17.10 -0.82
N GLN A 202 5.24 -17.94 -0.37
CA GLN A 202 6.15 -18.74 -1.21
C GLN A 202 5.58 -20.14 -1.53
N MET A 203 4.46 -20.52 -0.92
CA MET A 203 3.89 -21.86 -1.05
C MET A 203 2.99 -21.98 -2.27
N SER A 204 2.89 -23.20 -2.82
CA SER A 204 1.96 -23.50 -3.90
C SER A 204 0.52 -23.61 -3.37
N ALA A 205 -0.44 -23.02 -4.10
CA ALA A 205 -1.85 -23.20 -3.82
C ALA A 205 -2.38 -24.60 -4.27
N GLY A 206 -1.55 -25.37 -4.99
CA GLY A 206 -1.86 -26.73 -5.43
C GLY A 206 -3.23 -26.85 -6.11
N TRP A 207 -3.99 -27.89 -5.73
CA TRP A 207 -5.34 -28.13 -6.23
C TRP A 207 -6.31 -26.98 -5.90
N TYR A 208 -6.17 -26.31 -4.76
CA TYR A 208 -7.03 -25.18 -4.39
C TYR A 208 -6.84 -23.98 -5.32
N GLY A 209 -5.60 -23.73 -5.76
CA GLY A 209 -5.30 -22.76 -6.80
C GLY A 209 -5.92 -23.12 -8.14
N PHE A 210 -5.92 -24.40 -8.52
CA PHE A 210 -6.59 -24.87 -9.74
C PHE A 210 -8.11 -24.64 -9.68
N VAL A 211 -8.77 -25.00 -8.58
CA VAL A 211 -10.20 -24.77 -8.39
C VAL A 211 -10.53 -23.27 -8.39
N CYS A 212 -9.68 -22.43 -7.80
CA CYS A 212 -9.82 -20.98 -7.85
C CYS A 212 -9.86 -20.48 -9.30
N ASN A 213 -8.94 -20.92 -10.16
CA ASN A 213 -8.95 -20.56 -11.59
C ASN A 213 -10.20 -21.08 -12.30
N LEU A 214 -10.63 -22.30 -11.98
CA LEU A 214 -11.87 -22.86 -12.53
C LEU A 214 -13.10 -22.05 -12.11
N THR A 215 -13.17 -21.55 -10.87
CA THR A 215 -14.29 -20.72 -10.39
C THR A 215 -14.34 -19.37 -11.10
N LEU A 216 -13.18 -18.77 -11.40
CA LEU A 216 -13.11 -17.55 -12.21
C LEU A 216 -13.57 -17.82 -13.65
N ALA A 217 -13.11 -18.93 -14.25
CA ALA A 217 -13.58 -19.34 -15.58
C ALA A 217 -15.09 -19.58 -15.61
N LEU A 218 -15.65 -20.17 -14.56
CA LEU A 218 -17.09 -20.43 -14.44
C LEU A 218 -17.90 -19.15 -14.24
N CYS A 219 -17.32 -18.12 -13.58
CA CYS A 219 -17.91 -16.80 -13.48
C CYS A 219 -18.00 -16.10 -14.86
N LEU A 220 -17.05 -16.38 -15.76
CA LEU A 220 -17.02 -15.88 -17.14
C LEU A 220 -17.88 -16.72 -18.11
N ALA A 221 -18.13 -17.99 -17.79
CA ALA A 221 -18.88 -18.94 -18.62
C ALA A 221 -20.28 -18.47 -19.09
N PRO A 222 -21.15 -17.84 -18.26
CA PRO A 222 -22.47 -17.39 -18.72
C PRO A 222 -22.41 -16.35 -19.84
N PHE A 223 -21.30 -15.63 -19.98
CA PHE A 223 -21.13 -14.62 -21.02
C PHE A 223 -20.64 -15.19 -22.35
N LEU A 224 -20.01 -16.37 -22.32
CA LEU A 224 -19.48 -17.06 -23.49
C LEU A 224 -20.50 -18.03 -24.10
N PHE A 225 -21.37 -18.62 -23.27
CA PHE A 225 -22.33 -19.63 -23.70
C PHE A 225 -23.76 -19.26 -23.30
N ARG A 226 -24.68 -19.26 -24.27
CA ARG A 226 -26.12 -18.97 -24.09
C ARG A 226 -26.90 -20.12 -23.43
N ARG A 227 -26.41 -20.71 -22.33
CA ARG A 227 -27.13 -21.75 -21.58
C ARG A 227 -27.65 -21.21 -20.25
N LYS A 228 -28.94 -21.47 -19.97
CA LYS A 228 -29.63 -21.03 -18.74
C LYS A 228 -28.95 -21.49 -17.45
N SER A 229 -28.38 -22.69 -17.43
CA SER A 229 -27.70 -23.25 -16.24
C SER A 229 -26.40 -22.54 -15.87
N LEU A 230 -25.77 -21.81 -16.79
CA LEU A 230 -24.49 -21.15 -16.55
C LEU A 230 -24.60 -19.86 -15.74
N TRP A 231 -25.81 -19.32 -15.57
CA TRP A 231 -26.05 -18.17 -14.69
C TRP A 231 -25.73 -18.50 -13.21
N LEU A 232 -25.82 -19.77 -12.81
CA LEU A 232 -25.37 -20.24 -11.49
C LEU A 232 -23.85 -20.17 -11.33
N GLY A 233 -23.09 -20.16 -12.43
CA GLY A 233 -21.64 -19.95 -12.42
C GLY A 233 -21.22 -18.60 -11.86
N LEU A 234 -22.11 -17.60 -11.90
CA LEU A 234 -21.89 -16.29 -11.29
C LEU A 234 -21.87 -16.34 -9.75
N ALA A 235 -22.48 -17.36 -9.14
CA ALA A 235 -22.44 -17.61 -7.70
C ALA A 235 -21.24 -18.47 -7.26
N ALA A 236 -20.48 -19.05 -8.20
CA ALA A 236 -19.36 -19.93 -7.91
C ALA A 236 -18.24 -19.29 -7.06
N PRO A 237 -17.86 -18.01 -7.27
CA PRO A 237 -16.84 -17.38 -6.44
C PRO A 237 -17.25 -17.26 -4.97
N LEU A 238 -18.54 -16.99 -4.71
CA LEU A 238 -19.07 -16.92 -3.35
C LEU A 238 -19.06 -18.30 -2.69
N ALA A 239 -19.53 -19.33 -3.40
CA ALA A 239 -19.51 -20.70 -2.90
C ALA A 239 -18.08 -21.17 -2.58
N TRP A 240 -17.11 -20.81 -3.41
CA TRP A 240 -15.71 -21.14 -3.18
C TRP A 240 -15.14 -20.39 -1.97
N MET A 241 -15.42 -19.10 -1.81
CA MET A 241 -15.02 -18.37 -0.59
C MET A 241 -15.55 -19.06 0.66
N VAL A 242 -16.85 -19.39 0.69
CA VAL A 242 -17.47 -20.08 1.83
C VAL A 242 -16.79 -21.43 2.10
N ALA A 243 -16.50 -22.22 1.06
CA ALA A 243 -15.83 -23.50 1.19
C ALA A 243 -14.41 -23.38 1.77
N VAL A 244 -13.64 -22.37 1.34
CA VAL A 244 -12.28 -22.12 1.83
C VAL A 244 -12.31 -21.69 3.31
N TYR A 245 -13.18 -20.75 3.68
CA TYR A 245 -13.33 -20.33 5.08
C TYR A 245 -13.81 -21.47 5.97
N ALA A 246 -14.77 -22.28 5.52
CA ALA A 246 -15.22 -23.46 6.24
C ALA A 246 -14.10 -24.50 6.40
N GLY A 247 -13.30 -24.74 5.35
CA GLY A 247 -12.17 -25.67 5.40
C GLY A 247 -11.08 -25.23 6.38
N ILE A 248 -10.75 -23.93 6.41
CA ILE A 248 -9.82 -23.35 7.38
C ILE A 248 -10.37 -23.50 8.80
N TYR A 249 -11.66 -23.17 9.01
CA TYR A 249 -12.31 -23.32 10.30
C TYR A 249 -12.28 -24.77 10.79
N TRP A 250 -12.57 -25.74 9.92
CA TRP A 250 -12.49 -27.16 10.27
C TRP A 250 -11.09 -27.58 10.66
N LYS A 251 -10.05 -27.20 9.90
CA LYS A 251 -8.65 -27.50 10.24
C LYS A 251 -8.22 -26.90 11.59
N ILE A 252 -8.63 -25.67 11.88
CA ILE A 252 -8.35 -25.03 13.17
C ILE A 252 -9.06 -25.79 14.29
N SER A 253 -10.36 -26.08 14.13
CA SER A 253 -11.14 -26.80 15.13
C SER A 253 -10.62 -28.21 15.37
N SER A 254 -10.16 -28.92 14.33
CA SER A 254 -9.58 -30.25 14.45
C SER A 254 -8.24 -30.20 15.16
N ALA A 255 -7.35 -29.25 14.80
CA ALA A 255 -6.06 -29.08 15.47
C ALA A 255 -6.22 -28.74 16.96
N VAL A 256 -7.18 -27.86 17.30
CA VAL A 256 -7.50 -27.54 18.70
C VAL A 256 -8.08 -28.75 19.43
N SER A 257 -8.94 -29.55 18.78
CA SER A 257 -9.49 -30.77 19.38
C SER A 257 -8.45 -31.88 19.57
N GLU A 258 -7.47 -31.98 18.67
CA GLU A 258 -6.36 -32.96 18.73
C GLU A 258 -5.38 -32.59 19.85
N ILE A 259 -5.05 -31.30 19.98
CA ILE A 259 -4.32 -30.77 21.13
C ILE A 259 -5.13 -31.02 22.40
N GLY A 260 -6.44 -30.76 22.43
CA GLY A 260 -7.30 -31.04 23.59
C GLY A 260 -7.40 -32.53 23.96
N GLY A 261 -7.36 -33.43 22.97
CA GLY A 261 -7.36 -34.88 23.15
C GLY A 261 -6.02 -35.43 23.65
N ALA A 262 -4.90 -34.88 23.17
CA ALA A 262 -3.55 -35.23 23.64
C ALA A 262 -3.18 -34.52 24.96
N ALA A 263 -3.69 -33.32 25.19
CA ALA A 263 -3.55 -32.50 26.41
C ALA A 263 -4.39 -33.01 27.58
N GLY A 264 -5.34 -33.93 27.35
CA GLY A 264 -6.03 -34.66 28.42
C GLY A 264 -5.08 -35.42 29.37
N MET A 265 -3.80 -35.54 29.00
CA MET A 265 -2.75 -36.15 29.81
C MET A 265 -1.92 -35.14 30.64
N THR A 266 -2.00 -33.83 30.34
CA THR A 266 -1.35 -32.76 31.12
C THR A 266 -2.21 -31.49 31.10
N GLY A 267 -3.06 -31.29 32.12
CA GLY A 267 -4.04 -30.19 32.18
C GLY A 267 -3.48 -28.77 31.96
N LEU A 268 -2.17 -28.57 32.16
CA LEU A 268 -1.47 -27.30 31.91
C LEU A 268 -1.41 -26.89 30.42
N SER A 269 -1.49 -27.86 29.50
CA SER A 269 -1.39 -27.60 28.05
C SER A 269 -2.74 -27.24 27.41
N ALA A 270 -3.85 -27.72 27.99
CA ALA A 270 -5.21 -27.42 27.50
C ALA A 270 -5.61 -25.97 27.77
N ASP A 271 -5.27 -25.43 28.96
CA ASP A 271 -5.53 -24.05 29.31
C ASP A 271 -4.63 -23.09 28.50
N PHE A 272 -3.35 -23.44 28.31
CA PHE A 272 -2.44 -22.71 27.44
C PHE A 272 -2.91 -22.68 25.97
N ALA A 273 -3.42 -23.80 25.45
CA ALA A 273 -3.95 -23.87 24.08
C ALA A 273 -5.24 -23.05 23.91
N ARG A 274 -6.12 -23.02 24.91
CA ARG A 274 -7.34 -22.19 24.90
C ARG A 274 -7.02 -20.71 25.00
N GLU A 275 -6.05 -20.33 25.83
CA GLU A 275 -5.58 -18.95 25.94
C GLU A 275 -4.95 -18.49 24.62
N MET A 276 -4.08 -19.30 24.01
CA MET A 276 -3.52 -19.00 22.68
C MET A 276 -4.60 -18.93 21.60
N ALA A 277 -5.59 -19.84 21.60
CA ALA A 277 -6.68 -19.79 20.63
C ALA A 277 -7.56 -18.54 20.81
N ALA A 278 -7.82 -18.14 22.05
CA ALA A 278 -8.56 -16.92 22.37
C ALA A 278 -7.79 -15.67 21.93
N GLU A 279 -6.47 -15.63 22.15
CA GLU A 279 -5.63 -14.50 21.78
C GLU A 279 -5.44 -14.40 20.25
N VAL A 280 -5.24 -15.53 19.57
CA VAL A 280 -5.25 -15.61 18.10
C VAL A 280 -6.61 -15.18 17.53
N SER A 281 -7.72 -15.58 18.15
CA SER A 281 -9.06 -15.16 17.69
C SER A 281 -9.31 -13.66 17.86
N LYS A 282 -8.73 -13.02 18.89
CA LYS A 282 -8.79 -11.57 19.09
C LYS A 282 -7.86 -10.80 18.16
N ALA A 283 -6.75 -11.41 17.73
CA ALA A 283 -5.79 -10.81 16.82
C ALA A 283 -6.15 -10.95 15.33
N ILE A 284 -7.06 -11.88 14.98
CA ILE A 284 -7.56 -12.05 13.61
C ILE A 284 -8.61 -10.98 13.32
N SER A 285 -8.20 -9.93 12.61
CA SER A 285 -9.14 -8.95 12.04
C SER A 285 -9.43 -9.27 10.59
N PHE A 286 -10.70 -9.14 10.17
CA PHE A 286 -11.06 -9.23 8.76
C PHE A 286 -10.52 -8.00 8.04
N GLY A 287 -9.69 -8.24 7.03
CA GLY A 287 -9.11 -7.17 6.22
C GLY A 287 -10.09 -6.64 5.18
N ALA A 288 -9.74 -5.51 4.55
CA ALA A 288 -10.55 -4.89 3.51
C ALA A 288 -10.86 -5.83 2.34
N GLY A 289 -9.98 -6.79 2.05
CA GLY A 289 -10.17 -7.80 1.00
C GLY A 289 -11.35 -8.71 1.25
N PHE A 290 -11.63 -9.08 2.51
CA PHE A 290 -12.80 -9.88 2.87
C PHE A 290 -14.10 -9.17 2.50
N TYR A 291 -14.22 -7.90 2.89
CA TYR A 291 -15.42 -7.10 2.65
C TYR A 291 -15.61 -6.76 1.17
N VAL A 292 -14.55 -6.35 0.47
CA VAL A 292 -14.61 -6.00 -0.95
C VAL A 292 -14.92 -7.23 -1.81
N ALA A 293 -14.20 -8.34 -1.59
CA ALA A 293 -14.47 -9.59 -2.33
C ALA A 293 -15.85 -10.16 -1.98
N GLY A 294 -16.24 -10.13 -0.70
CA GLY A 294 -17.55 -10.61 -0.25
C GLY A 294 -18.71 -9.82 -0.87
N ALA A 295 -18.63 -8.49 -0.89
CA ALA A 295 -19.64 -7.64 -1.50
C ALA A 295 -19.75 -7.88 -3.02
N ALA A 296 -18.60 -7.98 -3.71
CA ALA A 296 -18.56 -8.26 -5.14
C ALA A 296 -19.12 -9.66 -5.48
N ALA A 297 -18.73 -10.68 -4.73
CA ALA A 297 -19.21 -12.05 -4.89
C ALA A 297 -20.71 -12.15 -4.60
N LEU A 298 -21.21 -11.44 -3.58
CA LEU A 298 -22.63 -11.42 -3.24
C LEU A 298 -23.46 -10.75 -4.33
N TYR A 299 -23.01 -9.61 -4.86
CA TYR A 299 -23.66 -8.93 -5.98
C TYR A 299 -23.79 -9.86 -7.20
N LEU A 300 -22.69 -10.53 -7.56
CA LEU A 300 -22.63 -11.50 -8.66
C LEU A 300 -23.56 -12.69 -8.40
N ALA A 301 -23.56 -13.25 -7.18
CA ALA A 301 -24.44 -14.37 -6.81
C ALA A 301 -25.92 -14.00 -6.89
N VAL A 302 -26.33 -12.87 -6.30
CA VAL A 302 -27.73 -12.39 -6.33
C VAL A 302 -28.19 -12.17 -7.77
N LYS A 303 -27.34 -11.59 -8.61
CA LYS A 303 -27.66 -11.38 -10.03
C LYS A 303 -27.77 -12.70 -10.79
N GLY A 304 -26.83 -13.62 -10.58
CA GLY A 304 -26.84 -14.94 -11.21
C GLY A 304 -28.10 -15.74 -10.88
N VAL A 305 -28.50 -15.75 -9.59
CA VAL A 305 -29.73 -16.41 -9.13
C VAL A 305 -30.96 -15.74 -9.72
N LYS A 306 -31.04 -14.40 -9.70
CA LYS A 306 -32.18 -13.67 -10.30
C LYS A 306 -32.33 -13.99 -11.78
N GLN A 307 -31.24 -14.00 -12.53
CA GLN A 307 -31.28 -14.29 -13.97
C GLN A 307 -31.57 -15.75 -14.28
N TYR A 308 -31.14 -16.68 -13.42
CA TYR A 308 -31.53 -18.09 -13.52
C TYR A 308 -33.02 -18.30 -13.31
N LEU A 309 -33.61 -17.61 -12.33
CA LEU A 309 -35.04 -17.67 -12.00
C LEU A 309 -35.92 -16.95 -13.04
N SER A 310 -35.40 -15.92 -13.71
CA SER A 310 -36.15 -15.16 -14.74
C SER A 310 -36.03 -15.71 -16.16
N ALA A 311 -34.97 -16.49 -16.43
CA ALA A 311 -34.82 -17.25 -17.67
C ALA A 311 -35.73 -18.48 -17.66
#